data_AF-A0A9W3SIL2-F1
#
_entry.id   AF-A0A9W3SIL2-F1
#
_cell.length_a   1.000
_cell.length_b   1.000
_cell.length_c   1.000
_cell.angle_alpha   90.00
_cell.angle_beta   90.00
_cell.angle_gamma   90.00
#
_symmetry.space_group_name_H-M   'P 1'
#
loop_
_entity.id
_entity.type
_entity.pdbx_description
1 polymer ?
#
loop_
_entity_poly.entity_id
_entity_poly.type
_entity_poly.pdbx_seq_one_letter_code
_entity_poly.pdbx_strand_id
1 'polypeptide(L)' 'MYNNRHDCWEAFWKEQITVNGEIDLEQLKQELFEYKTLLEQINQPQPHILIHLATEQRIQKHQEKIWALA' A
#
# COMPACT_ATOMS: atom_id res chain seq x y z
N MET A 1 9.56 18.14 -7.16
CA MET A 1 10.17 17.22 -8.14
C MET A 1 11.00 16.22 -7.33
N TYR A 2 10.43 15.06 -7.01
CA TYR A 2 11.19 14.00 -6.34
C TYR A 2 12.07 13.33 -7.41
N ASN A 3 13.35 13.67 -7.45
CA ASN A 3 14.30 13.16 -8.44
C ASN A 3 14.82 11.75 -8.13
N ASN A 4 14.43 11.18 -6.98
CA ASN A 4 14.90 9.89 -6.50
C ASN A 4 13.69 8.99 -6.20
N ARG A 5 13.67 7.80 -6.80
CA ARG A 5 12.63 6.78 -6.57
C ARG A 5 12.52 6.42 -5.09
N HIS A 6 13.62 6.50 -4.35
CA HIS A 6 13.65 6.29 -2.92
C HIS A 6 12.81 7.33 -2.17
N ASP A 7 13.03 8.62 -2.45
CA ASP A 7 12.31 9.71 -1.79
C ASP A 7 10.80 9.67 -2.11
N CYS A 8 10.42 9.29 -3.34
CA CYS A 8 9.01 9.06 -3.68
C CYS A 8 8.39 7.94 -2.84
N TRP A 9 9.13 6.84 -2.67
CA TRP A 9 8.66 5.67 -1.92
C TRP A 9 8.55 5.98 -0.44
N GLU A 10 9.53 6.69 0.12
CA GLU A 10 9.51 7.13 1.52
C GLU A 10 8.35 8.10 1.79
N ALA A 11 8.16 9.12 0.93
CA ALA A 11 7.08 10.07 1.06
C ALA A 11 5.70 9.40 0.99
N PHE A 12 5.51 8.47 0.04
CA PHE A 12 4.29 7.71 -0.10
C PHE A 12 3.97 6.90 1.17
N TRP A 13 4.93 6.11 1.67
CA TRP A 13 4.70 5.30 2.86
C TRP A 13 4.45 6.15 4.10
N LYS A 14 5.20 7.24 4.25
CA LYS A 14 5.00 8.20 5.33
C LYS A 14 3.58 8.77 5.31
N GLU A 15 3.04 9.11 4.14
CA GLU A 15 1.65 9.57 4.02
C GLU A 15 0.63 8.46 4.35
N GLN A 16 0.88 7.22 3.94
CA GLN A 16 -0.05 6.11 4.19
C GLN A 16 -0.15 5.70 5.67
N ILE A 17 0.97 5.72 6.39
CA ILE A 17 1.04 5.24 7.79
C ILE A 17 0.93 6.37 8.82
N THR A 18 0.83 7.63 8.39
CA THR A 18 0.74 8.78 9.30
C THR A 18 -0.69 9.30 9.34
N VAL A 19 -1.27 9.38 10.55
CA VAL A 19 -2.56 10.01 10.81
C VAL A 19 -2.35 11.13 11.81
N ASN A 20 -2.87 12.33 11.51
CA ASN A 20 -2.70 13.54 12.34
C ASN A 20 -1.24 13.92 12.68
N GLY A 21 -0.29 13.54 11.82
CA GLY A 21 1.14 13.84 12.01
C GLY A 21 1.89 12.82 12.87
N GLU A 22 1.22 11.78 13.37
CA GLU A 22 1.83 10.67 14.10
C GLU A 22 1.72 9.37 13.32
N ILE A 23 2.70 8.48 13.50
CA ILE A 23 2.66 7.15 12.87
C ILE A 23 1.57 6.33 13.55
N ASP A 24 0.60 5.89 12.76
CA ASP A 24 -0.42 4.95 13.17
C ASP A 24 0.16 3.53 13.11
N LEU A 25 0.49 2.99 14.29
CA LEU A 25 1.05 1.66 14.44
C LEU A 25 0.05 0.55 14.07
N GLU A 26 -1.25 0.80 14.16
CA GLU A 26 -2.27 -0.17 13.74
C GLU A 26 -2.32 -0.22 12.21
N GLN A 27 -2.34 0.94 11.55
CA GLN A 27 -2.24 1.02 10.09
C GLN A 27 -0.96 0.35 9.59
N LEU A 28 0.19 0.63 10.21
CA LEU A 28 1.47 -0.01 9.84
C LEU A 28 1.42 -1.53 9.96
N LYS A 29 0.84 -2.06 11.04
CA LYS A 29 0.69 -3.52 11.24
C LYS A 29 -0.20 -4.12 10.15
N GLN A 30 -1.29 -3.46 9.80
CA GLN A 30 -2.18 -3.93 8.74
C GLN A 30 -1.45 -3.99 7.39
N GLU A 31 -0.72 -2.93 7.02
CA GLU A 31 0.06 -2.88 5.78
C GLU A 31 1.14 -3.97 5.72
N LEU A 32 1.82 -4.25 6.85
CA LEU A 32 2.81 -5.33 6.94
C LEU A 32 2.16 -6.72 6.82
N PHE A 33 0.97 -6.90 7.38
CA PHE A 33 0.23 -8.16 7.27
C PHE A 33 -0.26 -8.39 5.83
N GLU A 34 -0.78 -7.36 5.17
CA GLU A 34 -1.15 -7.40 3.75
C GLU A 34 0.07 -7.73 2.90
N TYR A 35 1.21 -7.08 3.13
CA TYR A 35 2.46 -7.36 2.42
C TYR A 35 2.94 -8.81 2.60
N LYS A 36 2.92 -9.33 3.82
CA LYS A 36 3.28 -10.73 4.09
C LYS A 36 2.33 -11.69 3.36
N THR A 37 1.03 -11.42 3.43
CA THR A 37 0.00 -12.24 2.75
C THR A 37 0.23 -12.27 1.25
N LEU A 38 0.59 -11.12 0.65
CA LEU A 38 0.96 -11.04 -0.76
C LEU A 38 2.23 -11.84 -1.07
N LEU A 39 3.26 -11.76 -0.24
CA LEU A 39 4.47 -12.58 -0.41
C LEU A 39 4.17 -14.07 -0.34
N GLU A 40 3.31 -14.50 0.58
CA GLU A 40 2.88 -15.90 0.71
C GLU A 40 2.09 -16.36 -0.52
N GLN A 41 1.25 -15.50 -1.10
CA GLN A 41 0.54 -15.74 -2.34
C GLN A 41 1.46 -15.79 -3.57
N ILE A 42 2.51 -14.96 -3.61
CA ILE A 42 3.50 -14.95 -4.70
C ILE A 42 4.34 -16.23 -4.70
N ASN A 43 4.49 -16.89 -3.55
CA ASN A 43 5.17 -18.18 -3.47
C ASN A 43 4.30 -19.36 -3.95
N GLN A 44 3.04 -19.13 -4.36
CA GLN A 44 2.16 -20.12 -4.96
C GLN A 44 2.36 -20.22 -6.49
N PRO A 45 2.02 -21.36 -7.13
CA PRO A 45 2.04 -21.44 -8.58
C PRO A 45 1.01 -20.44 -9.17
N GLN A 46 1.50 -19.49 -9.98
CA GLN A 46 0.80 -18.34 -10.60
C GLN A 46 0.83 -16.99 -9.82
N PRO A 47 2.02 -16.51 -9.42
CA PRO A 47 2.16 -15.25 -8.67
C PRO A 47 1.67 -14.00 -9.40
N HIS A 48 1.78 -13.98 -10.73
CA HIS A 48 1.53 -12.80 -11.55
C HIS A 48 0.06 -12.38 -11.52
N ILE A 49 -0.88 -13.33 -11.45
CA ILE A 49 -2.31 -13.06 -11.36
C ILE A 49 -2.65 -12.43 -10.01
N LEU A 50 -2.06 -12.96 -8.93
CA LEU A 50 -2.32 -12.50 -7.56
C LEU A 50 -1.73 -11.11 -7.29
N ILE A 51 -0.52 -10.81 -7.81
CA ILE A 51 0.06 -9.46 -7.74
C ILE A 51 -0.82 -8.46 -8.49
N HIS A 52 -1.33 -8.83 -9.67
CA HIS A 52 -2.18 -7.95 -10.47
C HIS A 52 -3.47 -7.60 -9.73
N LEU A 53 -4.18 -8.62 -9.21
CA LEU A 53 -5.40 -8.47 -8.41
C LEU A 53 -5.18 -7.58 -7.17
N ALA A 54 -4.09 -7.80 -6.43
CA ALA A 54 -3.78 -6.99 -5.26
C ALA A 54 -3.48 -5.53 -5.60
N THR A 55 -2.84 -5.29 -6.74
CA THR A 55 -2.57 -3.94 -7.24
C THR A 55 -3.87 -3.23 -7.62
N GLU A 56 -4.77 -3.91 -8.33
CA GLU A 56 -6.09 -3.36 -8.68
C GLU A 56 -6.93 -3.03 -7.44
N GLN A 57 -6.96 -3.92 -6.44
CA GLN A 57 -7.68 -3.67 -5.18
C GLN A 57 -7.14 -2.44 -4.44
N ARG A 58 -5.82 -2.25 -4.39
CA ARG A 58 -5.21 -1.06 -3.78
C ARG A 58 -5.54 0.22 -4.55
N ILE A 59 -5.54 0.18 -5.89
CA ILE A 59 -5.94 1.33 -6.71
C ILE A 59 -7.40 1.71 -6.42
N GLN A 60 -8.28 0.72 -6.34
CA GLN A 60 -9.71 0.94 -6.09
C GLN A 60 -9.95 1.53 -4.70
N LYS A 61 -9.33 0.97 -3.66
CA LYS A 61 -9.41 1.50 -2.28
C LYS A 61 -8.92 2.95 -2.18
N HIS A 62 -7.86 3.29 -2.93
CA HIS A 62 -7.35 4.65 -3.00
C HIS A 62 -8.35 5.60 -3.69
N GLN A 63 -8.96 5.17 -4.79
CA GLN A 63 -10.00 5.95 -5.48
C GLN A 63 -11.23 6.19 -4.61
N GLU A 64 -11.69 5.17 -3.87
CA GLU A 64 -12.80 5.30 -2.91
C GLU A 64 -12.47 6.32 -1.82
N LYS A 65 -11.24 6.31 -1.30
CA LYS A 65 -10.79 7.29 -0.30
C LYS A 65 -10.77 8.72 -0.86
N ILE A 66 -10.33 8.90 -2.10
CA ILE A 66 -10.38 10.21 -2.78
C ILE A 66 -11.82 10.67 -2.98
N TRP A 67 -12.71 9.79 -3.43
CA TRP A 67 -14.13 10.12 -3.64
C TRP A 67 -14.87 10.44 -2.34
N ALA A 68 -14.56 9.75 -1.24
CA ALA A 68 -15.16 10.04 0.07
C ALA A 68 -14.72 11.39 0.67
N LEU A 69 -13.65 11.99 0.12
CA LEU A 69 -13.12 13.30 0.52
C LEU A 69 -13.62 14.47 -0.36
N ALA A 70 -14.35 14.18 -1.45
CA ALA A 70 -14.88 15.15 -2.42
C ALA A 70 -16.37 15.43 -2.19
#